data_AF-A0A5N5RCM5-F1
#
_entry.id   AF-A0A5N5RCM5-F1
#
_cell.length_a   1.000
_cell.length_b   1.000
_cell.length_c   1.000
_cell.angle_alpha   90.00
_cell.angle_beta   90.00
_cell.angle_gamma   90.00
#
_symmetry.space_group_name_H-M   'P 1'
#
loop_
_entity.id
_entity.type
_entity.pdbx_description
1 polymer ?
#
loop_
_entity_poly.entity_id
_entity_poly.type
_entity_poly.pdbx_seq_one_letter_code
_entity_poly.pdbx_strand_id
1 'polypeptide(L)' 'MGFKFNKSIGGKFFRVNLGKNGLNSVTFGKRGALHLTTGKTGTRVGTPILPGSGLSYEARFDKPKKK' A
#
# COMPACT_ATOMS: atom_id res chain seq x y z
N MET A 1 8.24 24.05 -13.05
CA MET A 1 8.70 22.80 -12.41
C MET A 1 8.27 22.80 -10.95
N GLY A 2 7.14 22.19 -10.61
CA GLY A 2 6.58 22.28 -9.24
C GLY A 2 7.12 21.20 -8.31
N PHE A 3 7.64 21.60 -7.14
CA PHE A 3 8.10 20.72 -6.06
C PHE A 3 7.14 19.53 -5.83
N LYS A 4 7.57 18.30 -6.10
CA LYS A 4 6.80 17.09 -5.79
C LYS A 4 7.05 16.72 -4.32
N PHE A 5 6.25 17.27 -3.41
CA PHE A 5 6.22 16.83 -2.01
C PHE A 5 5.56 15.44 -1.93
N ASN A 6 6.35 14.41 -2.17
CA ASN A 6 5.97 13.03 -1.89
C ASN A 6 6.90 12.53 -0.77
N LYS A 7 6.38 12.46 0.45
CA LYS A 7 7.14 12.00 1.61
C LYS A 7 6.47 10.73 2.14
N SER A 8 7.25 9.67 2.28
CA SER A 8 6.80 8.46 2.98
C SER A 8 7.47 8.43 4.35
N ILE A 9 6.66 8.33 5.40
CA ILE A 9 7.13 8.22 6.78
C ILE A 9 6.59 6.90 7.29
N GLY A 10 7.47 5.99 7.67
CA GLY A 10 7.05 4.67 8.14
C GLY A 10 8.00 4.06 9.13
N GLY A 11 7.43 3.27 10.05
CA GLY A 11 8.14 2.41 10.98
C GLY A 11 8.09 0.94 10.54
N LYS A 12 8.46 0.04 11.46
CA LYS A 12 8.56 -1.41 11.21
C LYS A 12 7.24 -2.06 10.75
N PHE A 13 6.10 -1.48 11.14
CA PHE A 13 4.76 -2.06 10.94
C PHE A 13 3.77 -1.12 10.27
N PHE A 14 4.15 0.13 9.98
CA PHE A 14 3.26 1.08 9.33
C PHE A 14 4.05 2.01 8.42
N ARG A 15 3.40 2.51 7.37
CA ARG A 15 3.94 3.52 6.46
C ARG A 15 2.83 4.45 6.03
N VAL A 16 3.03 5.73 6.23
CA VAL A 16 2.15 6.80 5.78
C VAL A 16 2.79 7.49 4.59
N ASN A 17 2.04 7.63 3.49
CA ASN A 17 2.46 8.35 2.31
C ASN A 17 1.73 9.70 2.28
N LEU A 18 2.47 10.79 2.34
CA LEU A 18 1.97 12.15 2.19
C LEU A 18 2.33 12.69 0.80
N GLY A 19 1.34 13.23 0.11
CA GLY A 19 1.49 13.93 -1.17
C GLY A 19 1.18 15.42 -1.04
N LYS A 20 1.18 16.14 -2.16
CA LYS A 20 0.79 17.57 -2.23
C LYS A 20 -0.57 17.88 -1.59
N ASN A 21 -1.52 16.96 -1.69
CA ASN A 21 -2.89 17.13 -1.19
C ASN A 21 -3.10 16.42 0.17
N GLY A 22 -2.04 16.33 0.98
CA GLY A 22 -2.05 15.71 2.30
C GLY A 22 -1.88 14.19 2.28
N LEU A 23 -2.50 13.52 3.25
CA LEU A 23 -2.38 12.07 3.49
C LEU A 23 -2.95 11.29 2.29
N ASN A 24 -2.09 10.55 1.59
CA ASN A 24 -2.42 9.86 0.35
C ASN A 24 -2.80 8.39 0.61
N SER A 25 -2.01 7.70 1.43
CA SER A 25 -2.30 6.34 1.87
C SER A 25 -1.57 5.96 3.16
N VAL A 26 -2.12 5.01 3.89
CA VAL A 26 -1.50 4.34 5.05
C VAL A 26 -1.41 2.86 4.75
N THR A 27 -0.20 2.32 4.87
CA THR A 27 0.08 0.89 4.82
C THR A 27 0.33 0.39 6.24
N PHE A 28 -0.38 -0.65 6.66
CA PHE A 28 -0.15 -1.41 7.89
C PHE A 28 0.39 -2.79 7.52
N GLY A 29 1.54 -3.16 8.05
CA GLY A 29 2.20 -4.44 7.77
C GLY A 29 3.67 -4.29 7.45
N LYS A 30 4.38 -5.43 7.47
CA LYS A 30 5.81 -5.50 7.21
C LYS A 30 6.05 -5.62 5.70
N ARG A 31 7.06 -4.93 5.18
CA ARG A 31 7.50 -5.06 3.79
C ARG A 31 7.90 -6.52 3.51
N GLY A 32 7.27 -7.15 2.52
CA GLY A 32 7.47 -8.58 2.19
C GLY A 32 6.58 -9.56 2.97
N ALA A 33 5.73 -9.07 3.87
CA ALA A 33 4.72 -9.86 4.57
C ALA A 33 3.30 -9.36 4.19
N LEU A 34 2.30 -9.94 4.84
CA LEU A 34 0.92 -9.48 4.72
C LEU A 34 0.85 -8.00 5.10
N HIS A 35 0.40 -7.16 4.18
CA HIS A 35 0.25 -5.73 4.40
C HIS A 35 -1.05 -5.20 3.80
N LEU A 36 -1.70 -4.31 4.55
CA LEU A 36 -2.95 -3.65 4.24
C LEU A 36 -2.64 -2.19 3.91
N THR A 37 -2.92 -1.74 2.68
CA THR A 37 -2.78 -0.34 2.28
C THR A 37 -4.14 0.27 2.04
N THR A 38 -4.48 1.33 2.77
CA THR A 38 -5.73 2.08 2.63
C THR A 38 -5.42 3.52 2.27
N GLY A 39 -6.09 4.09 1.28
CA GLY A 39 -5.88 5.48 0.89
C GLY A 39 -6.86 5.98 -0.15
N LYS A 40 -6.56 7.15 -0.74
CA LYS A 40 -7.40 7.78 -1.76
C LYS A 40 -7.62 6.91 -3.00
N THR A 41 -6.73 5.94 -3.25
CA THR A 41 -6.82 4.98 -4.37
C THR A 41 -7.41 3.63 -3.94
N GLY A 42 -8.09 3.60 -2.80
CA GLY A 42 -8.78 2.44 -2.27
C GLY A 42 -7.98 1.59 -1.28
N THR A 43 -8.61 0.51 -0.83
CA THR A 43 -8.03 -0.48 0.09
C THR A 43 -7.48 -1.68 -0.66
N ARG A 44 -6.23 -2.04 -0.35
CA ARG A 44 -5.47 -3.12 -0.98
C ARG A 44 -4.84 -3.99 0.09
N VAL A 45 -4.89 -5.30 -0.10
CA VAL A 45 -4.29 -6.29 0.78
C VAL A 45 -3.28 -7.07 -0.05
N GLY A 46 -1.99 -6.84 0.21
CA GLY A 46 -0.91 -7.63 -0.35
C GLY A 46 -0.62 -8.79 0.59
N THR A 47 -0.66 -10.02 0.09
CA THR A 47 -0.16 -11.19 0.82
C THR A 47 1.36 -11.27 0.69
N PRO A 48 2.06 -11.98 1.60
CA PRO A 48 3.48 -12.23 1.42
C PRO A 48 3.72 -12.88 0.05
N ILE A 49 4.89 -12.58 -0.52
CA ILE A 49 5.46 -13.42 -1.57
C ILE A 49 5.45 -14.84 -1.03
N LEU A 50 4.75 -15.75 -1.70
CA LEU A 50 4.79 -17.17 -1.37
C LEU A 50 6.28 -17.57 -1.38
N PRO A 51 6.85 -18.01 -0.24
CA PRO A 51 8.28 -18.28 -0.16
C PRO A 51 8.68 -19.27 -1.24
N GLY A 52 9.64 -18.90 -2.09
CA GLY A 52 10.15 -19.75 -3.17
C GLY A 52 9.40 -19.70 -4.50
N SER A 53 8.26 -18.99 -4.64
CA SER A 53 7.53 -18.92 -5.92
C SER A 53 7.70 -17.60 -6.67
N GLY A 54 8.17 -16.53 -6.02
CA GLY A 54 8.24 -15.20 -6.62
C GLY A 54 6.87 -14.56 -6.92
N LEU A 55 5.77 -15.20 -6.53
CA LEU A 55 4.41 -14.73 -6.75
C LEU A 55 3.86 -14.03 -5.51
N SER A 56 3.28 -12.85 -5.71
CA SER A 56 2.54 -12.10 -4.69
C SER A 56 1.10 -11.90 -5.12
N TYR A 57 0.14 -12.15 -4.23
CA TYR A 57 -1.27 -11.85 -4.49
C TYR A 57 -1.63 -10.49 -3.90
N GLU A 58 -2.25 -9.63 -4.70
CA GLU A 58 -2.83 -8.36 -4.26
C GLU A 58 -4.35 -8.44 -4.41
N ALA A 59 -5.08 -8.42 -3.30
CA ALA A 59 -6.53 -8.29 -3.29
C ALA A 59 -6.91 -6.82 -3.14
N ARG A 60 -7.73 -6.30 -4.06
CA ARG A 60 -8.29 -4.94 -3.96
C ARG A 60 -9.73 -5.02 -3.51
N PHE A 61 -10.08 -4.25 -2.49
CA PHE A 61 -11.44 -4.19 -1.93
C PHE A 61 -12.23 -2.96 -2.42
N ASP A 62 -11.57 -2.06 -3.14
CA ASP A 62 -12.16 -0.82 -3.66
C ASP A 62 -12.93 -1.00 -4.98
N LYS A 63 -12.55 -2.01 -5.78
CA LYS A 63 -13.19 -2.26 -7.07
C LYS A 63 -14.04 -3.52 -6.97
N PRO A 64 -15.28 -3.51 -7.49
CA PRO A 64 -16.05 -4.74 -7.58
C PRO A 64 -15.25 -5.77 -8.40
N LYS A 65 -15.19 -7.02 -7.92
CA LYS A 65 -14.66 -8.15 -8.70
C LYS A 65 -15.40 -8.13 -10.04
N LYS A 66 -14.71 -7.81 -11.14
CA LYS A 66 -15.26 -8.06 -12.47
C LYS A 66 -15.52 -9.57 -12.53
N LYS A 67 -16.81 -9.93 -12.58
CA LYS A 67 -17.25 -11.29 -12.87
C LYS A 67 -16.82 -11.68 -14.28
#